data_AF-A0A8X8Z5W2-F1
#
_entry.id   AF-A0A8X8Z5W2-F1
#
_cell.length_a   1.000
_cell.length_b   1.000
_cell.length_c   1.000
_cell.angle_alpha   90.00
_cell.angle_beta   90.00
_cell.angle_gamma   90.00
#
_symmetry.space_group_name_H-M   'P 1'
#
loop_
_entity.id
_entity.type
_entity.pdbx_description
1 polymer ?
#
loop_
_entity_poly.entity_id
_entity_poly.type
_entity_poly.pdbx_seq_one_letter_code
_entity_poly.pdbx_strand_id
1 'polypeptide(L)'
;MGCWRIAQNPGLAVCVLENFVVNFHMADVLKATLATDAVIGTTGSVSTPGSGYVLLHHVMGETDGDRGIWSFVEGGMGSVSLAISRAAEEAGVTIVTEAEVSKLIIDDSGKVSGVLLADGTELHSSVVLSNATPYKTFVEFLPQNVLPYEFLGAIKNADYSSATTKINLAVEKLPQFHCCKLNSPDAGPQHMGTIHIGAERMEEIESARLDSLNGIPSRRPIIEMTIPSALDKTISPPGKHVINLFIQYTPYKPSDGSWEDSEYRSSFAQRCFDLIEEYAPGFNSSIIGYDMLTPPDLEREIGLTGGNIFHGAMGLDSLFLMRPVKGCSNYRTPVKGLYLCGSGAHPGGGVMGAPGRNAALVAIQDIKAQI
;
A
#
# COMPACT_ATOMS: atom_id res chain seq x y z
N MET A 1 24.13 -8.10 2.39
CA MET A 1 24.65 -7.04 3.29
C MET A 1 25.03 -5.73 2.54
N GLY A 2 24.38 -5.39 1.42
CA GLY A 2 24.75 -4.20 0.61
C GLY A 2 23.75 -3.03 0.60
N CYS A 3 22.49 -3.22 1.02
CA CYS A 3 21.43 -2.19 0.87
C CYS A 3 21.45 -1.05 1.90
N TRP A 4 22.24 -1.16 2.98
CA TRP A 4 22.06 -0.29 4.15
C TRP A 4 22.87 1.01 4.16
N ARG A 5 23.64 1.32 3.11
CA ARG A 5 24.41 2.59 3.04
C ARG A 5 23.69 3.74 2.35
N ILE A 6 22.62 3.51 1.58
CA ILE A 6 21.88 4.58 0.88
C ILE A 6 20.75 5.14 1.76
N ALA A 7 20.16 4.33 2.65
CA ALA A 7 19.13 4.75 3.61
C ALA A 7 19.63 5.68 4.73
N GLN A 8 20.91 6.09 4.71
CA GLN A 8 21.52 6.98 5.69
C GLN A 8 21.89 8.37 5.12
N ASN A 9 21.42 8.74 3.92
CA ASN A 9 21.64 10.09 3.41
C ASN A 9 20.45 11.01 3.77
N PRO A 10 20.51 11.78 4.88
CA PRO A 10 19.39 12.61 5.34
C PRO A 10 18.97 13.70 4.33
N GLY A 11 19.83 14.03 3.35
CA GLY A 11 19.50 15.03 2.31
C GLY A 11 18.41 14.59 1.33
N LEU A 12 18.23 13.28 1.11
CA LEU A 12 17.21 12.74 0.19
C LEU A 12 15.82 12.63 0.85
N ALA A 13 15.78 12.40 2.17
CA ALA A 13 14.54 12.33 2.91
C ALA A 13 13.76 13.66 2.88
N VAL A 14 14.45 14.79 2.81
CA VAL A 14 13.87 16.14 2.75
C VAL A 14 13.67 16.61 1.30
N CYS A 15 14.08 15.81 0.31
CA CYS A 15 14.07 16.23 -1.08
C CYS A 15 12.65 16.27 -1.65
N VAL A 16 12.36 17.37 -2.33
CA VAL A 16 11.15 17.55 -3.13
C VAL A 16 11.40 16.94 -4.50
N LEU A 17 10.55 16.03 -4.95
CA LEU A 17 10.71 15.38 -6.26
C LEU A 17 10.79 16.41 -7.40
N GLU A 18 9.99 17.47 -7.34
CA GLU A 18 10.06 18.58 -8.29
C GLU A 18 11.50 19.10 -8.43
N ASN A 19 12.22 19.31 -7.33
CA ASN A 19 13.62 19.72 -7.36
C ASN A 19 14.55 18.63 -7.90
N PHE A 20 14.24 17.35 -7.70
CA PHE A 20 15.04 16.26 -8.26
C PHE A 20 14.88 16.18 -9.78
N VAL A 21 13.64 16.21 -10.27
CA VAL A 21 13.28 15.98 -11.67
C VAL A 21 13.46 17.24 -12.54
N VAL A 22 13.28 18.44 -11.99
CA VAL A 22 13.55 19.72 -12.69
C VAL A 22 15.05 19.93 -12.91
N ASN A 23 15.91 19.43 -12.01
CA ASN A 23 17.36 19.56 -12.15
C ASN A 23 17.96 18.68 -13.26
N PHE A 24 17.23 17.69 -13.75
CA PHE A 24 17.61 16.92 -14.95
C PHE A 24 16.81 17.42 -16.15
N HIS A 25 17.47 17.70 -17.28
CA HIS A 25 16.81 18.11 -18.52
C HIS A 25 16.02 16.93 -19.15
N MET A 26 14.88 16.57 -18.57
CA MET A 26 13.97 15.52 -19.01
C MET A 26 12.75 16.09 -19.74
N ALA A 27 12.16 15.31 -20.64
CA ALA A 27 10.88 15.64 -21.28
C ALA A 27 9.73 15.59 -20.25
N ASP A 28 8.72 16.45 -20.38
CA ASP A 28 7.68 16.61 -19.35
C ASP A 28 6.89 15.32 -19.09
N VAL A 29 6.65 14.51 -20.12
CA VAL A 29 6.00 13.20 -19.96
C VAL A 29 6.82 12.25 -19.08
N LEU A 30 8.15 12.27 -19.19
CA LEU A 30 9.02 11.45 -18.35
C LEU A 30 9.02 11.97 -16.91
N LYS A 31 8.99 13.30 -16.74
CA LYS A 31 8.88 13.91 -15.40
C LYS A 31 7.59 13.50 -14.71
N ALA A 32 6.47 13.60 -15.42
CA ALA A 32 5.15 13.24 -14.91
C ALA A 32 5.04 11.75 -14.61
N THR A 33 5.60 10.89 -15.46
CA THR A 33 5.68 9.43 -15.22
C THR A 33 6.51 9.08 -13.98
N LEU A 34 7.63 9.78 -13.72
CA LEU A 34 8.38 9.57 -12.47
C LEU A 34 7.65 10.14 -11.25
N ALA A 35 6.78 11.13 -11.48
CA ALA A 35 6.04 11.79 -10.42
C ALA A 35 4.83 10.99 -9.93
N THR A 36 4.19 10.20 -10.80
CA THR A 36 3.15 9.26 -10.39
C THR A 36 3.69 8.28 -9.33
N ASP A 37 4.86 7.68 -9.58
CA ASP A 37 5.54 6.78 -8.63
C ASP A 37 5.86 7.44 -7.27
N ALA A 38 6.02 8.76 -7.24
CA ALA A 38 6.30 9.52 -6.01
C ALA A 38 5.04 9.90 -5.23
N VAL A 39 3.85 9.81 -5.83
CA VAL A 39 2.57 10.16 -5.19
C VAL A 39 1.70 8.94 -4.87
N ILE A 40 2.15 7.72 -5.20
CA ILE A 40 1.45 6.48 -4.87
C ILE A 40 1.10 6.42 -3.39
N GLY A 41 -0.20 6.25 -3.08
CA GLY A 41 -0.68 6.04 -1.72
C GLY A 41 -0.58 7.27 -0.79
N THR A 42 -0.22 8.45 -1.31
CA THR A 42 -0.16 9.70 -0.53
C THR A 42 -1.20 10.72 -0.99
N THR A 43 -1.74 11.48 -0.04
CA THR A 43 -2.57 12.67 -0.30
C THR A 43 -1.74 13.90 -0.68
N GLY A 44 -0.41 13.81 -0.56
CA GLY A 44 0.55 14.89 -0.80
C GLY A 44 0.76 15.25 -2.27
N SER A 45 1.46 16.37 -2.48
CA SER A 45 1.90 16.82 -3.80
C SER A 45 3.31 16.29 -4.08
N VAL A 46 3.64 16.23 -5.37
CA VAL A 46 5.01 16.04 -5.89
C VAL A 46 5.98 17.08 -5.32
N SER A 47 5.47 18.26 -4.96
CA SER A 47 6.24 19.37 -4.38
C SER A 47 6.36 19.30 -2.84
N THR A 48 5.68 18.35 -2.19
CA THR A 48 5.72 18.19 -0.73
C THR A 48 7.09 17.66 -0.28
N PRO A 49 7.74 18.27 0.73
CA PRO A 49 8.98 17.72 1.30
C PRO A 49 8.82 16.26 1.72
N GLY A 50 9.69 15.39 1.23
CA GLY A 50 9.60 13.93 1.44
C GLY A 50 8.99 13.15 0.28
N SER A 51 8.42 13.80 -0.74
CA SER A 51 7.93 13.11 -1.95
C SER A 51 9.05 12.34 -2.67
N GLY A 52 10.29 12.84 -2.64
CA GLY A 52 11.45 12.12 -3.17
C GLY A 52 11.76 10.81 -2.42
N TYR A 53 11.39 10.70 -1.14
CA TYR A 53 11.54 9.46 -0.39
C TYR A 53 10.55 8.40 -0.85
N VAL A 54 9.32 8.77 -1.19
CA VAL A 54 8.32 7.82 -1.71
C VAL A 54 8.83 7.18 -2.99
N LEU A 55 9.35 7.97 -3.94
CA LEU A 55 10.00 7.43 -5.14
C LEU A 55 11.18 6.51 -4.80
N LEU A 56 12.06 6.98 -3.90
CA LEU A 56 13.24 6.22 -3.48
C LEU A 56 12.85 4.86 -2.86
N HIS A 57 11.81 4.85 -2.03
CA HIS A 57 11.29 3.66 -1.39
C HIS A 57 10.84 2.61 -2.44
N HIS A 58 10.26 3.05 -3.56
CA HIS A 58 9.88 2.14 -4.66
C HIS A 58 11.07 1.58 -5.45
N VAL A 59 12.22 2.27 -5.48
CA VAL A 59 13.43 1.79 -6.20
C VAL A 59 14.46 1.11 -5.27
N MET A 60 14.22 1.08 -3.96
CA MET A 60 15.11 0.44 -2.98
C MET A 60 14.97 -1.09 -2.92
N GLY A 61 13.96 -1.66 -3.58
CA GLY A 61 13.70 -3.11 -3.62
C GLY A 61 14.78 -3.93 -4.32
N GLU A 62 14.87 -5.22 -3.99
CA GLU A 62 15.70 -6.20 -4.68
C GLU A 62 14.84 -7.44 -4.94
N THR A 63 14.84 -7.94 -6.18
CA THR A 63 14.19 -9.21 -6.54
C THR A 63 15.19 -10.08 -7.28
N ASP A 64 15.35 -11.34 -6.86
CA ASP A 64 16.29 -12.31 -7.45
C ASP A 64 17.75 -11.81 -7.61
N GLY A 65 18.18 -10.91 -6.72
CA GLY A 65 19.54 -10.32 -6.73
C GLY A 65 19.67 -9.05 -7.55
N ASP A 66 18.65 -8.68 -8.32
CA ASP A 66 18.59 -7.46 -9.10
C ASP A 66 17.94 -6.32 -8.30
N ARG A 67 18.60 -5.16 -8.28
CA ARG A 67 18.17 -4.00 -7.50
C ARG A 67 17.31 -3.06 -8.32
N GLY A 68 16.31 -2.47 -7.66
CA GLY A 68 15.42 -1.47 -8.23
C GLY A 68 14.43 -2.03 -9.24
N ILE A 69 14.18 -3.35 -9.21
CA ILE A 69 13.23 -4.01 -10.10
C ILE A 69 11.98 -4.47 -9.35
N TRP A 70 10.85 -4.37 -10.05
CA TRP A 70 9.59 -4.97 -9.67
C TRP A 70 9.38 -6.24 -10.49
N SER A 71 8.85 -7.27 -9.86
CA SER A 71 8.58 -8.55 -10.53
C SER A 71 7.14 -8.97 -10.33
N PHE A 72 6.62 -9.68 -11.32
CA PHE A 72 5.35 -10.38 -11.21
C PHE A 72 5.61 -11.78 -10.68
N VAL A 73 4.70 -12.26 -9.83
CA VAL A 73 4.78 -13.60 -9.25
C VAL A 73 3.79 -14.49 -10.00
N GLU A 74 4.25 -15.67 -10.41
CA GLU A 74 3.41 -16.68 -11.03
C GLU A 74 2.26 -17.11 -10.09
N GLY A 75 1.04 -17.19 -10.62
CA GLY A 75 -0.19 -17.38 -9.86
C GLY A 75 -0.68 -16.13 -9.12
N GLY A 76 -0.01 -14.98 -9.31
CA GLY A 76 -0.36 -13.71 -8.69
C GLY A 76 0.09 -13.56 -7.24
N MET A 77 -0.25 -12.42 -6.63
CA MET A 77 0.23 -12.07 -5.28
C MET A 77 -0.25 -13.02 -4.17
N GLY A 78 -1.37 -13.71 -4.37
CA GLY A 78 -1.85 -14.75 -3.45
C GLY A 78 -0.87 -15.90 -3.28
N SER A 79 -0.10 -16.25 -4.33
CA SER A 79 0.93 -17.28 -4.28
C SER A 79 2.02 -16.97 -3.24
N VAL A 80 2.37 -15.69 -3.07
CA VAL A 80 3.37 -15.25 -2.08
C VAL A 80 2.88 -15.54 -0.67
N SER A 81 1.65 -15.10 -0.34
CA SER A 81 1.05 -15.35 0.97
C SER A 81 0.91 -16.85 1.26
N LEU A 82 0.48 -17.64 0.26
CA LEU A 82 0.38 -19.09 0.39
C LEU A 82 1.75 -19.77 0.58
N ALA A 83 2.79 -19.29 -0.10
CA ALA A 83 4.14 -19.81 0.08
C ALA A 83 4.67 -19.53 1.50
N ILE A 84 4.44 -18.32 2.02
CA ILE A 84 4.80 -17.95 3.40
C ILE A 84 4.02 -18.80 4.41
N SER A 85 2.71 -18.99 4.18
CA SER A 85 1.85 -19.84 5.01
C SER A 85 2.39 -21.27 5.10
N ARG A 86 2.67 -21.91 3.95
CA ARG A 86 3.20 -23.27 3.91
C ARG A 86 4.54 -23.40 4.62
N ALA A 87 5.45 -22.44 4.41
CA ALA A 87 6.74 -22.44 5.09
C ALA A 87 6.60 -22.29 6.62
N ALA A 88 5.62 -21.53 7.09
CA ALA A 88 5.32 -21.41 8.51
C ALA A 88 4.75 -22.72 9.08
N GLU A 89 3.80 -23.35 8.37
CA GLU A 89 3.21 -24.64 8.76
C GLU A 89 4.26 -25.75 8.81
N GLU A 90 5.16 -25.82 7.82
CA GLU A 90 6.31 -26.75 7.81
C GLU A 90 7.24 -26.54 9.02
N ALA A 91 7.35 -25.30 9.51
CA ALA A 91 8.09 -24.96 10.72
C ALA A 91 7.30 -25.21 12.02
N GLY A 92 6.07 -25.73 11.93
CA GLY A 92 5.22 -26.08 13.07
C GLY A 92 4.30 -24.95 13.56
N VAL A 93 4.10 -23.89 12.77
CA VAL A 93 3.15 -22.82 13.08
C VAL A 93 1.72 -23.29 12.80
N THR A 94 0.81 -23.07 13.75
CA THR A 94 -0.63 -23.21 13.53
C THR A 94 -1.21 -21.91 13.01
N ILE A 95 -1.90 -21.96 11.88
CA ILE A 95 -2.62 -20.81 11.29
C ILE A 95 -4.11 -21.00 11.52
N VAL A 96 -4.76 -19.99 12.08
CA VAL A 96 -6.20 -19.97 12.34
C VAL A 96 -6.82 -18.81 11.57
N THR A 97 -7.77 -19.11 10.69
CA THR A 97 -8.55 -18.13 9.91
C THR A 97 -9.92 -17.90 10.55
N GLU A 98 -10.66 -16.88 10.09
CA GLU A 98 -11.96 -16.50 10.69
C GLU A 98 -11.86 -16.21 12.20
N ALA A 99 -10.68 -15.76 12.65
CA ALA A 99 -10.33 -15.55 14.05
C ALA A 99 -10.03 -14.08 14.31
N GLU A 100 -11.05 -13.22 14.20
CA GLU A 100 -10.90 -11.79 14.44
C GLU A 100 -10.45 -11.52 15.88
N VAL A 101 -9.32 -10.81 16.03
CA VAL A 101 -8.84 -10.36 17.35
C VAL A 101 -9.66 -9.16 17.79
N SER A 102 -10.33 -9.27 18.93
CA SER A 102 -11.10 -8.17 19.52
C SER A 102 -10.28 -7.32 20.47
N LYS A 103 -9.41 -7.93 21.29
CA LYS A 103 -8.57 -7.24 22.28
C LYS A 103 -7.22 -7.91 22.53
N LEU A 104 -6.27 -7.13 23.00
CA LEU A 104 -5.04 -7.61 23.63
C LEU A 104 -5.27 -7.80 25.13
N ILE A 105 -4.81 -8.93 25.66
CA ILE A 105 -4.90 -9.23 27.09
C ILE A 105 -3.63 -8.71 27.76
N ILE A 106 -3.80 -7.90 28.81
CA ILE A 106 -2.72 -7.29 29.58
C ILE A 106 -2.78 -7.82 31.01
N ASP A 107 -1.66 -8.29 31.53
CA ASP A 107 -1.56 -8.76 32.92
C ASP A 107 -1.49 -7.61 33.93
N ASP A 108 -1.61 -7.94 35.22
CA ASP A 108 -1.56 -6.97 36.32
C ASP A 108 -0.23 -6.20 36.40
N SER A 109 0.84 -6.70 35.75
CA SER A 109 2.14 -6.04 35.68
C SER A 109 2.26 -5.08 34.49
N GLY A 110 1.22 -4.98 33.65
CA GLY A 110 1.18 -4.13 32.47
C GLY A 110 1.84 -4.74 31.23
N LYS A 111 2.07 -6.05 31.20
CA LYS A 111 2.67 -6.76 30.05
C LYS A 111 1.59 -7.46 29.23
N VAL A 112 1.88 -7.73 27.97
CA VAL A 112 0.98 -8.56 27.16
C VAL A 112 0.98 -10.00 27.68
N SER A 113 -0.20 -10.61 27.74
CA SER A 113 -0.41 -12.00 28.17
C SER A 113 -1.28 -12.80 27.20
N GLY A 114 -1.71 -12.21 26.09
CA GLY A 114 -2.43 -12.91 25.03
C GLY A 114 -3.30 -12.01 24.16
N VAL A 115 -4.22 -12.65 23.43
CA VAL A 115 -5.28 -12.01 22.64
C VAL A 115 -6.63 -12.63 22.98
N LEU A 116 -7.67 -11.80 22.96
CA LEU A 116 -9.07 -12.20 23.02
C LEU A 116 -9.65 -12.12 21.61
N LEU A 117 -10.26 -13.20 21.13
CA LEU A 117 -10.95 -13.22 19.84
C LEU A 117 -12.37 -12.67 19.95
N ALA A 118 -12.99 -12.34 18.83
CA ALA A 118 -14.35 -11.81 18.77
C ALA A 118 -15.42 -12.79 19.27
N ASP A 119 -15.15 -14.10 19.20
CA ASP A 119 -16.02 -15.16 19.72
C ASP A 119 -15.89 -15.38 21.24
N GLY A 120 -14.98 -14.65 21.90
CA GLY A 120 -14.69 -14.77 23.33
C GLY A 120 -13.58 -15.76 23.68
N THR A 121 -12.96 -16.43 22.71
CA THR A 121 -11.83 -17.33 22.93
C THR A 121 -10.59 -16.54 23.35
N GLU A 122 -9.95 -16.96 24.45
CA GLU A 122 -8.68 -16.40 24.92
C GLU A 122 -7.49 -17.27 24.46
N LEU A 123 -6.51 -16.61 23.84
CA LEU A 123 -5.24 -17.23 23.44
C LEU A 123 -4.10 -16.58 24.22
N HIS A 124 -3.53 -17.31 25.17
CA HIS A 124 -2.48 -16.79 26.03
C HIS A 124 -1.09 -16.90 25.40
N SER A 125 -0.31 -15.82 25.47
CA SER A 125 1.08 -15.75 25.05
C SER A 125 1.81 -14.62 25.76
N SER A 126 3.08 -14.85 26.13
CA SER A 126 3.97 -13.82 26.68
C SER A 126 4.53 -12.87 25.62
N VAL A 127 4.35 -13.21 24.33
CA VAL A 127 4.84 -12.44 23.19
C VAL A 127 3.76 -12.35 22.12
N VAL A 128 3.49 -11.13 21.66
CA VAL A 128 2.53 -10.85 20.59
C VAL A 128 3.20 -9.95 19.54
N LEU A 129 3.17 -10.37 18.29
CA LEU A 129 3.60 -9.56 17.15
C LEU A 129 2.35 -9.11 16.38
N SER A 130 2.05 -7.81 16.43
CA SER A 130 0.89 -7.24 15.73
C SER A 130 1.27 -6.81 14.32
N ASN A 131 0.62 -7.42 13.32
CA ASN A 131 0.69 -7.00 11.93
C ASN A 131 -0.42 -5.99 11.56
N ALA A 132 -1.39 -5.75 12.45
CA ALA A 132 -2.44 -4.77 12.24
C ALA A 132 -1.87 -3.33 12.17
N THR A 133 -2.70 -2.37 11.76
CA THR A 133 -2.27 -0.96 11.78
C THR A 133 -1.90 -0.52 13.22
N PRO A 134 -1.04 0.51 13.35
CA PRO A 134 -0.75 1.09 14.66
C PRO A 134 -2.03 1.55 15.39
N TYR A 135 -2.99 2.12 14.66
CA TYR A 135 -4.27 2.53 15.23
C TYR A 135 -5.05 1.34 15.81
N LYS A 136 -5.28 0.28 15.02
CA LYS A 136 -5.95 -0.95 15.49
C LYS A 136 -5.25 -1.52 16.73
N THR A 137 -3.92 -1.65 16.65
CA THR A 137 -3.12 -2.23 17.74
C THR A 137 -3.21 -1.43 19.03
N PHE A 138 -3.00 -0.11 18.99
CA PHE A 138 -2.82 0.71 20.19
C PHE A 138 -4.08 1.42 20.66
N VAL A 139 -5.06 1.65 19.78
CA VAL A 139 -6.28 2.39 20.10
C VAL A 139 -7.47 1.46 20.28
N GLU A 140 -7.61 0.43 19.42
CA GLU A 140 -8.78 -0.45 19.44
C GLU A 140 -8.55 -1.72 20.28
N PHE A 141 -7.42 -2.40 20.09
CA PHE A 141 -7.16 -3.69 20.76
C PHE A 141 -6.65 -3.54 22.19
N LEU A 142 -5.85 -2.51 22.48
CA LEU A 142 -5.33 -2.31 23.84
C LEU A 142 -6.40 -1.77 24.79
N PRO A 143 -6.48 -2.28 26.04
CA PRO A 143 -7.33 -1.69 27.06
C PRO A 143 -6.98 -0.22 27.33
N GLN A 144 -7.97 0.56 27.76
CA GLN A 144 -7.78 1.95 28.15
C GLN A 144 -6.79 2.07 29.32
N ASN A 145 -6.05 3.18 29.38
CA ASN A 145 -5.10 3.53 30.44
C ASN A 145 -3.83 2.64 30.54
N VAL A 146 -3.57 1.76 29.57
CA VAL A 146 -2.32 0.99 29.50
C VAL A 146 -1.16 1.83 28.95
N LEU A 147 -1.47 2.76 28.04
CA LEU A 147 -0.46 3.54 27.33
C LEU A 147 -0.27 4.94 27.93
N PRO A 148 0.95 5.51 27.85
CA PRO A 148 1.17 6.93 28.14
C PRO A 148 0.28 7.82 27.28
N TYR A 149 -0.29 8.87 27.88
CA TYR A 149 -1.23 9.78 27.22
C TYR A 149 -0.65 10.38 25.92
N GLU A 150 0.60 10.85 25.96
CA GLU A 150 1.27 11.43 24.79
C GLU A 150 1.44 10.42 23.64
N PHE A 151 1.78 9.17 23.96
CA PHE A 151 1.94 8.11 22.97
C PHE A 151 0.61 7.78 22.29
N LEU A 152 -0.45 7.59 23.08
CA LEU A 152 -1.78 7.33 22.55
C LEU A 152 -2.30 8.52 21.73
N GLY A 153 -2.04 9.74 22.18
CA GLY A 153 -2.36 10.96 21.44
C GLY A 153 -1.63 11.02 20.09
N ALA A 154 -0.35 10.69 20.05
CA ALA A 154 0.42 10.64 18.80
C ALA A 154 -0.13 9.60 17.82
N ILE A 155 -0.46 8.39 18.29
CA ILE A 155 -1.04 7.34 17.43
C ILE A 155 -2.42 7.75 16.89
N LYS A 156 -3.28 8.37 17.71
CA LYS A 156 -4.62 8.79 17.30
C LYS A 156 -4.62 9.91 16.26
N ASN A 157 -3.63 10.81 16.35
CA ASN A 157 -3.51 11.97 15.47
C ASN A 157 -2.56 11.73 14.28
N ALA A 158 -1.95 10.55 14.18
CA ALA A 158 -1.17 10.18 13.01
C ALA A 158 -2.07 10.19 11.76
N ASP A 159 -1.48 10.54 10.62
CA ASP A 159 -2.19 10.57 9.36
C ASP A 159 -2.37 9.14 8.81
N TYR A 160 -3.62 8.68 8.77
CA TYR A 160 -4.01 7.41 8.14
C TYR A 160 -4.78 7.63 6.85
N SER A 161 -4.84 8.86 6.33
CA SER A 161 -5.59 9.16 5.11
C SER A 161 -5.06 8.37 3.93
N SER A 162 -5.97 7.74 3.19
CA SER A 162 -5.70 7.16 1.90
C SER A 162 -6.22 8.06 0.80
N ALA A 163 -5.53 8.00 -0.32
CA ALA A 163 -5.90 8.70 -1.54
C ALA A 163 -6.16 7.71 -2.68
N THR A 164 -6.36 6.41 -2.42
CA THR A 164 -6.27 5.41 -3.48
C THR A 164 -7.47 4.50 -3.60
N THR A 165 -7.85 4.22 -4.84
CA THR A 165 -8.86 3.23 -5.21
C THR A 165 -8.21 2.21 -6.14
N LYS A 166 -8.49 0.94 -5.89
CA LYS A 166 -8.03 -0.15 -6.75
C LYS A 166 -9.20 -0.71 -7.55
N ILE A 167 -9.03 -0.88 -8.86
CA ILE A 167 -10.01 -1.55 -9.72
C ILE A 167 -9.33 -2.75 -10.39
N ASN A 168 -9.89 -3.95 -10.19
CA ASN A 168 -9.47 -5.17 -10.86
C ASN A 168 -10.45 -5.46 -12.00
N LEU A 169 -9.95 -5.66 -13.21
CA LEU A 169 -10.75 -5.84 -14.43
C LEU A 169 -10.48 -7.19 -15.06
N ALA A 170 -11.54 -7.83 -15.55
CA ALA A 170 -11.46 -8.89 -16.54
C ALA A 170 -11.86 -8.33 -17.90
N VAL A 171 -11.03 -8.55 -18.93
CA VAL A 171 -11.28 -8.06 -20.28
C VAL A 171 -11.15 -9.16 -21.34
N GLU A 172 -11.94 -9.00 -22.40
CA GLU A 172 -12.01 -9.85 -23.59
C GLU A 172 -10.74 -9.82 -24.44
N LYS A 173 -10.03 -8.69 -24.46
CA LYS A 173 -8.87 -8.44 -25.31
C LYS A 173 -7.94 -7.43 -24.67
N LEU A 174 -6.66 -7.46 -25.03
CA LEU A 174 -5.70 -6.44 -24.61
C LEU A 174 -6.07 -5.06 -25.17
N PRO A 175 -5.85 -3.98 -24.40
CA PRO A 175 -6.03 -2.62 -24.89
C PRO A 175 -5.10 -2.34 -26.07
N GLN A 176 -5.60 -1.69 -27.11
CA GLN A 176 -4.80 -1.34 -28.30
C GLN A 176 -4.55 0.17 -28.33
N PHE A 177 -3.40 0.58 -27.78
CA PHE A 177 -3.05 1.98 -27.64
C PHE A 177 -2.76 2.67 -28.98
N HIS A 178 -3.23 3.90 -29.15
CA HIS A 178 -3.04 4.69 -30.36
C HIS A 178 -1.57 4.85 -30.77
N CYS A 179 -0.68 5.06 -29.81
CA CYS A 179 0.74 5.33 -30.03
C CYS A 179 1.54 4.08 -30.44
N CYS A 180 1.04 2.88 -30.12
CA CYS A 180 1.77 1.62 -30.24
C CYS A 180 0.86 0.47 -30.71
N LYS A 181 0.05 0.72 -31.75
CA LYS A 181 -0.86 -0.30 -32.29
C LYS A 181 -0.08 -1.51 -32.77
N LEU A 182 -0.44 -2.68 -32.25
CA LEU A 182 0.08 -3.95 -32.75
C LEU A 182 -0.85 -4.51 -33.82
N ASN A 183 -0.26 -5.15 -34.83
CA ASN A 183 -1.00 -5.94 -35.81
C ASN A 183 -1.25 -7.39 -35.33
N SER A 184 -1.01 -7.67 -34.04
CA SER A 184 -1.18 -8.98 -33.41
C SER A 184 -2.12 -8.88 -32.21
N PRO A 185 -2.97 -9.89 -31.95
CA PRO A 185 -3.76 -9.99 -30.73
C PRO A 185 -2.91 -10.30 -29.48
N ASP A 186 -1.67 -10.74 -29.66
CA ASP A 186 -0.78 -11.11 -28.56
C ASP A 186 -0.22 -9.89 -27.81
N ALA A 187 0.22 -10.12 -26.57
CA ALA A 187 0.88 -9.10 -25.79
C ALA A 187 2.22 -8.68 -26.43
N GLY A 188 2.47 -7.36 -26.49
CA GLY A 188 3.77 -6.81 -26.86
C GLY A 188 4.35 -5.93 -25.75
N PRO A 189 5.47 -5.25 -26.00
CA PRO A 189 6.24 -4.55 -24.97
C PRO A 189 5.43 -3.56 -24.14
N GLN A 190 4.46 -2.87 -24.74
CA GLN A 190 3.60 -1.91 -24.07
C GLN A 190 2.63 -2.52 -23.05
N HIS A 191 2.46 -3.84 -23.05
CA HIS A 191 1.61 -4.56 -22.09
C HIS A 191 2.39 -5.17 -20.93
N MET A 192 3.73 -5.09 -20.95
CA MET A 192 4.61 -5.80 -20.01
C MET A 192 5.11 -4.93 -18.84
N GLY A 193 4.77 -3.65 -18.81
CA GLY A 193 5.21 -2.70 -17.80
C GLY A 193 4.06 -2.04 -17.04
N THR A 194 4.39 -0.97 -16.31
CA THR A 194 3.42 -0.02 -15.77
C THR A 194 3.05 0.99 -16.83
N ILE A 195 1.75 1.24 -16.97
CA ILE A 195 1.16 2.16 -17.96
C ILE A 195 0.53 3.29 -17.18
N HIS A 196 1.01 4.52 -17.38
CA HIS A 196 0.52 5.70 -16.67
C HIS A 196 -0.40 6.49 -17.60
N ILE A 197 -1.63 6.77 -17.15
CA ILE A 197 -2.68 7.46 -17.91
C ILE A 197 -3.18 8.66 -17.10
N GLY A 198 -3.37 9.80 -17.76
CA GLY A 198 -3.79 11.05 -17.11
C GLY A 198 -2.64 11.78 -16.39
N ALA A 199 -1.39 11.36 -16.64
CA ALA A 199 -0.17 11.91 -16.06
C ALA A 199 0.85 12.23 -17.16
N GLU A 200 0.41 12.90 -18.22
CA GLU A 200 1.30 13.37 -19.30
C GLU A 200 2.05 14.63 -18.89
N ARG A 201 1.51 15.38 -17.94
CA ARG A 201 2.10 16.60 -17.37
C ARG A 201 1.94 16.66 -15.85
N MET A 202 2.88 17.33 -15.18
CA MET A 202 2.88 17.50 -13.72
C MET A 202 1.64 18.26 -13.23
N GLU A 203 1.14 19.20 -14.02
CA GLU A 203 -0.05 20.00 -13.71
C GLU A 203 -1.32 19.15 -13.62
N GLU A 204 -1.38 18.02 -14.32
CA GLU A 204 -2.53 17.10 -14.27
C GLU A 204 -2.58 16.37 -12.93
N ILE A 205 -1.41 15.92 -12.43
CA ILE A 205 -1.26 15.32 -11.11
C ILE A 205 -1.68 16.32 -10.02
N GLU A 206 -1.21 17.57 -10.12
CA GLU A 206 -1.58 18.62 -9.17
C GLU A 206 -3.07 18.98 -9.24
N SER A 207 -3.66 19.03 -10.44
CA SER A 207 -5.10 19.26 -10.61
C SER A 207 -5.93 18.14 -9.97
N ALA A 208 -5.53 16.87 -10.16
CA ALA A 208 -6.18 15.72 -9.53
C ALA A 208 -6.07 15.78 -8.00
N ARG A 209 -4.92 16.20 -7.47
CA ARG A 209 -4.73 16.43 -6.04
C ARG A 209 -5.65 17.53 -5.51
N LEU A 210 -5.79 18.65 -6.23
CA LEU A 210 -6.66 19.76 -5.84
C LEU A 210 -8.13 19.33 -5.81
N ASP A 211 -8.58 18.48 -6.73
CA ASP A 211 -9.91 17.88 -6.68
C ASP A 211 -10.12 17.09 -5.38
N SER A 212 -9.17 16.20 -5.05
CA SER A 212 -9.23 15.42 -3.81
C SER A 212 -9.18 16.27 -2.54
N LEU A 213 -8.40 17.36 -2.55
CA LEU A 213 -8.36 18.30 -1.43
C LEU A 213 -9.71 19.01 -1.23
N ASN A 214 -10.44 19.25 -2.32
CA ASN A 214 -11.81 19.77 -2.29
C ASN A 214 -12.86 18.70 -1.97
N GLY A 215 -12.44 17.48 -1.61
CA GLY A 215 -13.31 16.40 -1.16
C GLY A 215 -13.95 15.58 -2.26
N ILE A 216 -13.57 15.75 -3.53
CA ILE A 216 -14.12 14.96 -4.65
C ILE A 216 -13.04 14.09 -5.29
N PRO A 217 -13.37 12.90 -5.81
CA PRO A 217 -12.43 12.15 -6.63
C PRO A 217 -12.00 12.98 -7.84
N SER A 218 -10.73 12.86 -8.23
CA SER A 218 -10.15 13.56 -9.39
C SER A 218 -11.05 13.46 -10.64
N ARG A 219 -11.37 14.60 -11.25
CA ARG A 219 -12.23 14.65 -12.45
C ARG A 219 -11.59 13.99 -13.67
N ARG A 220 -10.26 14.13 -13.80
CA ARG A 220 -9.41 13.37 -14.72
C ARG A 220 -8.50 12.48 -13.87
N PRO A 221 -8.82 11.17 -13.72
CA PRO A 221 -8.07 10.28 -12.85
C PRO A 221 -6.60 10.12 -13.22
N ILE A 222 -5.74 10.01 -12.21
CA ILE A 222 -4.35 9.57 -12.37
C ILE A 222 -4.35 8.05 -12.20
N ILE A 223 -4.09 7.32 -13.27
CA ILE A 223 -4.21 5.86 -13.32
C ILE A 223 -2.84 5.25 -13.58
N GLU A 224 -2.38 4.41 -12.66
CA GLU A 224 -1.35 3.42 -12.93
C GLU A 224 -2.03 2.09 -13.29
N MET A 225 -1.74 1.59 -14.48
CA MET A 225 -2.33 0.40 -15.05
C MET A 225 -1.27 -0.68 -15.26
N THR A 226 -1.58 -1.91 -14.86
CA THR A 226 -0.75 -3.09 -15.13
C THR A 226 -1.59 -4.22 -15.72
N ILE A 227 -0.97 -5.04 -16.56
CA ILE A 227 -1.61 -6.19 -17.20
C ILE A 227 -0.86 -7.47 -16.80
N PRO A 228 -1.03 -7.96 -15.55
CA PRO A 228 -0.26 -9.11 -15.06
C PRO A 228 -0.43 -10.35 -15.95
N SER A 229 -1.62 -10.52 -16.55
CA SER A 229 -1.91 -11.65 -17.46
C SER A 229 -1.12 -11.64 -18.76
N ALA A 230 -0.47 -10.53 -19.12
CA ALA A 230 0.45 -10.47 -20.24
C ALA A 230 1.77 -11.21 -19.94
N LEU A 231 2.15 -11.26 -18.65
CA LEU A 231 3.38 -11.90 -18.16
C LEU A 231 3.10 -13.29 -17.61
N ASP A 232 1.96 -13.48 -16.94
CA ASP A 232 1.55 -14.73 -16.31
C ASP A 232 0.21 -15.22 -16.87
N LYS A 233 0.26 -16.28 -17.68
CA LYS A 233 -0.94 -16.85 -18.30
C LYS A 233 -1.76 -17.73 -17.34
N THR A 234 -1.29 -17.97 -16.11
CA THR A 234 -1.97 -18.85 -15.15
C THR A 234 -3.12 -18.15 -14.42
N ILE A 235 -3.15 -16.82 -14.43
CA ILE A 235 -4.14 -15.99 -13.70
C ILE A 235 -5.34 -15.55 -14.55
N SER A 236 -5.42 -15.96 -15.82
CA SER A 236 -6.56 -15.67 -16.68
C SER A 236 -6.90 -16.85 -17.61
N PRO A 237 -8.17 -17.00 -18.01
CA PRO A 237 -8.54 -17.97 -19.06
C PRO A 237 -7.84 -17.67 -20.39
N PRO A 238 -7.64 -18.66 -21.27
CA PRO A 238 -7.04 -18.45 -22.58
C PRO A 238 -7.75 -17.36 -23.40
N GLY A 239 -6.97 -16.39 -23.89
CA GLY A 239 -7.47 -15.26 -24.67
C GLY A 239 -8.19 -14.18 -23.87
N LYS A 240 -8.25 -14.30 -22.54
CA LYS A 240 -8.78 -13.27 -21.63
C LYS A 240 -7.65 -12.66 -20.82
N HIS A 241 -7.86 -11.45 -20.35
CA HIS A 241 -6.82 -10.71 -19.62
C HIS A 241 -7.36 -10.13 -18.32
N VAL A 242 -6.48 -10.08 -17.33
CA VAL A 242 -6.66 -9.33 -16.09
C VAL A 242 -5.87 -8.03 -16.19
N ILE A 243 -6.52 -6.93 -15.85
CA ILE A 243 -5.95 -5.59 -15.77
C ILE A 243 -6.17 -5.07 -14.34
N ASN A 244 -5.12 -4.51 -13.74
CA ASN A 244 -5.22 -3.83 -12.46
C ASN A 244 -5.04 -2.34 -12.67
N LEU A 245 -5.96 -1.54 -12.12
CA LEU A 245 -5.86 -0.10 -12.07
C LEU A 245 -5.64 0.33 -10.63
N PHE A 246 -4.63 1.16 -10.42
CA PHE A 246 -4.40 1.86 -9.18
C PHE A 246 -4.64 3.35 -9.45
N ILE A 247 -5.69 3.90 -8.83
CA ILE A 247 -6.14 5.26 -9.07
C ILE A 247 -5.77 6.12 -7.87
N GLN A 248 -5.10 7.23 -8.13
CA GLN A 248 -4.66 8.18 -7.11
C GLN A 248 -5.68 9.32 -6.95
N TYR A 249 -5.67 9.97 -5.78
CA TYR A 249 -6.50 11.11 -5.39
C TYR A 249 -8.00 10.82 -5.33
N THR A 250 -8.35 9.71 -4.66
CA THR A 250 -9.72 9.34 -4.30
C THR A 250 -9.93 9.50 -2.79
N PRO A 251 -10.73 10.48 -2.31
CA PRO A 251 -10.93 10.72 -0.90
C PRO A 251 -11.71 9.59 -0.21
N TYR A 252 -11.42 9.33 1.07
CA TYR A 252 -12.13 8.32 1.87
C TYR A 252 -13.63 8.58 1.96
N LYS A 253 -14.01 9.85 2.12
CA LYS A 253 -15.41 10.29 2.14
C LYS A 253 -15.61 11.41 1.10
N PRO A 254 -16.14 11.09 -0.07
CA PRO A 254 -16.46 12.09 -1.08
C PRO A 254 -17.48 13.11 -0.56
N SER A 255 -17.35 14.37 -0.98
CA SER A 255 -18.29 15.44 -0.64
C SER A 255 -19.47 15.54 -1.60
N ASP A 256 -19.34 14.94 -2.79
CA ASP A 256 -20.33 14.99 -3.89
C ASP A 256 -21.11 13.68 -4.06
N GLY A 257 -20.95 12.71 -3.15
CA GLY A 257 -21.63 11.42 -3.19
C GLY A 257 -21.15 10.48 -2.09
N SER A 258 -21.36 9.18 -2.28
CA SER A 258 -20.96 8.15 -1.31
C SER A 258 -20.40 6.92 -2.01
N TRP A 259 -19.34 6.34 -1.45
CA TRP A 259 -18.83 5.05 -1.92
C TRP A 259 -19.74 3.87 -1.59
N GLU A 260 -20.77 4.05 -0.77
CA GLU A 260 -21.81 3.05 -0.52
C GLU A 260 -22.90 3.05 -1.61
N ASP A 261 -22.99 4.12 -2.40
CA ASP A 261 -23.94 4.23 -3.50
C ASP A 261 -23.38 3.55 -4.76
N SER A 262 -24.07 2.51 -5.24
CA SER A 262 -23.68 1.74 -6.42
C SER A 262 -23.61 2.59 -7.69
N GLU A 263 -24.46 3.60 -7.85
CA GLU A 263 -24.46 4.47 -9.02
C GLU A 263 -23.25 5.40 -8.99
N TYR A 264 -22.96 6.00 -7.84
CA TYR A 264 -21.76 6.82 -7.65
C TYR A 264 -20.48 6.04 -7.94
N ARG A 265 -20.36 4.83 -7.38
CA ARG A 265 -19.25 3.90 -7.63
C ARG A 265 -19.09 3.59 -9.12
N SER A 266 -20.18 3.21 -9.78
CA SER A 266 -20.16 2.84 -11.19
C SER A 266 -19.82 4.03 -12.08
N SER A 267 -20.28 5.24 -11.73
CA SER A 267 -19.95 6.47 -12.46
C SER A 267 -18.46 6.82 -12.38
N PHE A 268 -17.82 6.58 -11.23
CA PHE A 268 -16.40 6.80 -11.04
C PHE A 268 -15.56 5.78 -11.80
N ALA A 269 -15.92 4.49 -11.73
CA ALA A 269 -15.29 3.42 -12.51
C ALA A 269 -15.39 3.71 -14.02
N GLN A 270 -16.58 4.09 -14.50
CA GLN A 270 -16.79 4.44 -15.91
C GLN A 270 -15.93 5.64 -16.34
N ARG A 271 -15.76 6.65 -15.48
CA ARG A 271 -14.83 7.77 -15.73
C ARG A 271 -13.39 7.30 -15.97
N CYS A 272 -12.93 6.32 -15.19
CA CYS A 272 -11.61 5.73 -15.37
C CYS A 272 -11.51 4.96 -16.69
N PHE A 273 -12.55 4.21 -17.05
CA PHE A 273 -12.59 3.42 -18.28
C PHE A 273 -12.68 4.29 -19.53
N ASP A 274 -13.48 5.37 -19.47
CA ASP A 274 -13.59 6.36 -20.53
C ASP A 274 -12.26 7.08 -20.76
N LEU A 275 -11.54 7.39 -19.68
CA LEU A 275 -10.19 7.94 -19.80
C LEU A 275 -9.27 6.94 -20.52
N ILE A 276 -9.30 5.65 -20.20
CA ILE A 276 -8.50 4.63 -20.90
C ILE A 276 -8.94 4.49 -22.37
N GLU A 277 -10.23 4.56 -22.65
CA GLU A 277 -10.81 4.51 -24.01
C GLU A 277 -10.26 5.62 -24.92
N GLU A 278 -9.97 6.82 -24.38
CA GLU A 278 -9.31 7.92 -25.11
C GLU A 278 -7.95 7.48 -25.71
N TYR A 279 -7.22 6.59 -25.03
CA TYR A 279 -5.90 6.12 -25.44
C TYR A 279 -5.94 4.77 -26.15
N ALA A 280 -6.92 3.92 -25.80
CA ALA A 280 -7.10 2.57 -26.31
C ALA A 280 -8.56 2.31 -26.71
N PRO A 281 -8.99 2.76 -27.90
CA PRO A 281 -10.37 2.60 -28.35
C PRO A 281 -10.83 1.14 -28.40
N GLY A 282 -12.07 0.91 -27.99
CA GLY A 282 -12.68 -0.39 -27.81
C GLY A 282 -12.35 -1.05 -26.48
N PHE A 283 -11.70 -0.35 -25.55
CA PHE A 283 -11.45 -0.81 -24.19
C PHE A 283 -12.76 -1.03 -23.43
N ASN A 284 -13.65 -0.04 -23.42
CA ASN A 284 -14.96 -0.13 -22.75
C ASN A 284 -15.75 -1.37 -23.22
N SER A 285 -15.78 -1.60 -24.53
CA SER A 285 -16.47 -2.76 -25.12
C SER A 285 -15.83 -4.12 -24.79
N SER A 286 -14.58 -4.12 -24.29
CA SER A 286 -13.86 -5.33 -23.92
C SER A 286 -14.07 -5.75 -22.47
N ILE A 287 -14.62 -4.89 -21.62
CA ILE A 287 -14.77 -5.18 -20.19
C ILE A 287 -15.83 -6.26 -19.99
N ILE A 288 -15.43 -7.36 -19.35
CA ILE A 288 -16.30 -8.47 -18.95
C ILE A 288 -16.93 -8.18 -17.59
N GLY A 289 -16.12 -7.65 -16.68
CA GLY A 289 -16.52 -7.29 -15.33
C GLY A 289 -15.36 -6.65 -14.58
N TYR A 290 -15.68 -6.04 -13.45
CA TYR A 290 -14.70 -5.43 -12.58
C TYR A 290 -15.08 -5.56 -11.11
N ASP A 291 -14.07 -5.51 -10.26
CA ASP A 291 -14.17 -5.33 -8.83
C ASP A 291 -13.48 -4.01 -8.45
N MET A 292 -14.02 -3.29 -7.47
CA MET A 292 -13.48 -2.00 -7.04
C MET A 292 -13.37 -1.95 -5.53
N LEU A 293 -12.18 -1.60 -5.04
CA LEU A 293 -11.86 -1.38 -3.64
C LEU A 293 -11.54 0.10 -3.42
N THR A 294 -12.50 0.85 -2.89
CA THR A 294 -12.34 2.26 -2.51
C THR A 294 -11.68 2.36 -1.12
N PRO A 295 -11.24 3.55 -0.65
CA PRO A 295 -10.58 3.62 0.66
C PRO A 295 -11.38 3.03 1.84
N PRO A 296 -12.72 3.25 1.97
CA PRO A 296 -13.52 2.56 2.98
C PRO A 296 -13.59 1.04 2.79
N ASP A 297 -13.55 0.53 1.56
CA ASP A 297 -13.53 -0.91 1.29
C ASP A 297 -12.19 -1.52 1.73
N LEU A 298 -11.07 -0.83 1.46
CA LEU A 298 -9.75 -1.23 1.93
C LEU A 298 -9.67 -1.31 3.46
N GLU A 299 -10.30 -0.36 4.15
CA GLU A 299 -10.41 -0.42 5.62
C GLU A 299 -11.25 -1.60 6.10
N ARG A 300 -12.43 -1.78 5.51
CA ARG A 300 -13.39 -2.81 5.94
C ARG A 300 -12.92 -4.23 5.66
N GLU A 301 -12.44 -4.49 4.44
CA GLU A 301 -12.13 -5.85 3.97
C GLU A 301 -10.72 -6.32 4.40
N ILE A 302 -9.77 -5.39 4.53
CA ILE A 302 -8.35 -5.71 4.78
C ILE A 302 -7.89 -5.22 6.17
N GLY A 303 -8.66 -4.35 6.83
CA GLY A 303 -8.28 -3.76 8.12
C GLY A 303 -7.32 -2.58 8.01
N LEU A 304 -7.22 -1.95 6.85
CA LEU A 304 -6.34 -0.79 6.61
C LEU A 304 -6.99 0.49 7.14
N THR A 305 -6.67 0.91 8.36
CA THR A 305 -7.17 2.18 8.93
C THR A 305 -6.97 3.36 7.96
N GLY A 306 -8.05 4.11 7.74
CA GLY A 306 -8.20 5.20 6.77
C GLY A 306 -8.05 4.80 5.30
N GLY A 307 -8.02 3.49 5.02
CA GLY A 307 -7.75 2.89 3.71
C GLY A 307 -6.28 2.94 3.27
N ASN A 308 -5.35 3.35 4.15
CA ASN A 308 -3.98 3.64 3.74
C ASN A 308 -3.14 2.36 3.66
N ILE A 309 -2.67 2.04 2.45
CA ILE A 309 -1.91 0.82 2.14
C ILE A 309 -0.58 0.70 2.88
N PHE A 310 -0.06 1.80 3.42
CA PHE A 310 1.15 1.82 4.22
C PHE A 310 0.88 1.71 5.73
N HIS A 311 -0.38 1.53 6.16
CA HIS A 311 -0.81 1.54 7.58
C HIS A 311 -0.53 2.88 8.28
N GLY A 312 -0.64 3.97 7.51
CA GLY A 312 -0.30 5.32 7.93
C GLY A 312 0.59 6.00 6.89
N ALA A 313 0.35 7.28 6.66
CA ALA A 313 1.08 8.09 5.70
C ALA A 313 2.59 7.98 5.91
N MET A 314 3.36 8.18 4.83
CA MET A 314 4.82 8.11 4.84
C MET A 314 5.41 9.52 4.63
N GLY A 315 4.95 10.47 5.46
CA GLY A 315 5.50 11.81 5.55
C GLY A 315 6.79 11.84 6.39
N LEU A 316 7.51 12.96 6.35
CA LEU A 316 8.74 13.14 7.14
C LEU A 316 8.54 12.91 8.64
N ASP A 317 7.35 13.23 9.14
CA ASP A 317 6.90 13.10 10.52
C ASP A 317 6.54 11.65 10.91
N SER A 318 6.48 10.71 9.97
CA SER A 318 6.11 9.31 10.18
C SER A 318 7.07 8.30 9.51
N LEU A 319 8.28 8.76 9.18
CA LEU A 319 9.36 7.98 8.60
C LEU A 319 10.56 7.79 9.55
N PHE A 320 11.40 6.80 9.24
CA PHE A 320 12.62 6.49 9.99
C PHE A 320 12.35 6.30 11.49
N LEU A 321 12.99 7.12 12.33
CA LEU A 321 12.90 7.07 13.79
C LEU A 321 11.50 7.44 14.31
N MET A 322 10.70 8.11 13.48
CA MET A 322 9.35 8.57 13.79
C MET A 322 8.27 7.58 13.38
N ARG A 323 8.60 6.41 12.81
CA ARG A 323 7.61 5.40 12.39
C ARG A 323 7.33 4.34 13.47
N PRO A 324 6.06 4.03 13.79
CA PRO A 324 4.84 4.79 13.44
C PRO A 324 4.74 6.13 14.18
N VAL A 325 5.36 6.20 15.37
CA VAL A 325 5.59 7.41 16.16
C VAL A 325 6.97 7.28 16.82
N LYS A 326 7.50 8.38 17.35
CA LYS A 326 8.77 8.41 18.07
C LYS A 326 8.81 7.34 19.18
N GLY A 327 9.90 6.57 19.20
CA GLY A 327 10.15 5.56 20.24
C GLY A 327 9.76 4.12 19.87
N CYS A 328 9.10 3.91 18.73
CA CYS A 328 8.71 2.56 18.26
C CYS A 328 9.50 2.04 17.04
N SER A 329 10.44 2.83 16.51
CA SER A 329 11.25 2.46 15.34
C SER A 329 12.21 1.28 15.59
N ASN A 330 12.40 0.89 16.86
CA ASN A 330 13.14 -0.30 17.27
C ASN A 330 12.23 -1.53 17.50
N TYR A 331 10.99 -1.51 16.99
CA TYR A 331 9.97 -2.57 17.03
C TYR A 331 9.36 -2.85 18.40
N ARG A 332 9.97 -2.35 19.48
CA ARG A 332 9.44 -2.45 20.84
C ARG A 332 8.35 -1.41 21.04
N THR A 333 7.36 -1.75 21.86
CA THR A 333 6.25 -0.87 22.21
C THR A 333 6.29 -0.53 23.71
N PRO A 334 5.50 0.45 24.18
CA PRO A 334 5.37 0.72 25.62
C PRO A 334 4.86 -0.48 26.43
N VAL A 335 4.19 -1.44 25.78
CA VAL A 335 3.72 -2.69 26.41
C VAL A 335 4.76 -3.78 26.20
N LYS A 336 5.35 -4.28 27.29
CA LYS A 336 6.38 -5.32 27.20
C LYS A 336 5.77 -6.62 26.65
N GLY A 337 6.50 -7.24 25.71
CA GLY A 337 6.09 -8.45 24.99
C GLY A 337 5.23 -8.17 23.75
N LEU A 338 4.74 -6.94 23.56
CA LEU A 338 4.03 -6.52 22.35
C LEU A 338 5.01 -5.84 21.37
N TYR A 339 5.02 -6.33 20.13
CA TYR A 339 5.85 -5.83 19.05
C TYR A 339 4.99 -5.46 17.84
N LEU A 340 5.39 -4.41 17.11
CA LEU A 340 4.74 -4.05 15.84
C LEU A 340 5.57 -4.60 14.67
N CYS A 341 4.94 -5.39 13.81
CA CYS A 341 5.63 -6.14 12.75
C CYS A 341 5.08 -5.90 11.34
N GLY A 342 4.03 -5.08 11.20
CA GLY A 342 3.42 -4.77 9.90
C GLY A 342 3.95 -3.53 9.21
N SER A 343 3.28 -3.15 8.12
CA SER A 343 3.63 -1.99 7.28
C SER A 343 3.74 -0.66 8.06
N GLY A 344 3.03 -0.54 9.18
CA GLY A 344 3.09 0.63 10.07
C GLY A 344 4.38 0.73 10.88
N ALA A 345 5.20 -0.32 10.93
CA ALA A 345 6.53 -0.29 11.54
C ALA A 345 7.61 0.15 10.54
N HIS A 346 8.77 0.53 11.07
CA HIS A 346 9.96 0.80 10.27
C HIS A 346 10.39 -0.47 9.50
N PRO A 347 10.87 -0.40 8.23
CA PRO A 347 11.12 0.80 7.42
C PRO A 347 9.90 1.45 6.76
N GLY A 348 8.79 0.73 6.58
CA GLY A 348 7.67 1.19 5.77
C GLY A 348 6.86 0.02 5.24
N GLY A 349 5.88 0.33 4.39
CA GLY A 349 5.06 -0.68 3.74
C GLY A 349 5.63 -1.22 2.44
N GLY A 350 4.78 -1.84 1.64
CA GLY A 350 5.19 -2.62 0.47
C GLY A 350 5.50 -4.07 0.81
N VAL A 351 5.60 -4.91 -0.21
CA VAL A 351 5.77 -6.38 -0.08
C VAL A 351 7.25 -6.75 0.11
N MET A 352 7.92 -6.10 1.07
CA MET A 352 9.37 -6.30 1.32
C MET A 352 9.68 -7.24 2.51
N GLY A 353 8.71 -7.51 3.38
CA GLY A 353 8.87 -8.39 4.56
C GLY A 353 9.83 -7.88 5.66
N ALA A 354 10.49 -6.73 5.47
CA ALA A 354 11.47 -6.20 6.41
C ALA A 354 10.90 -5.86 7.81
N PRO A 355 9.73 -5.20 7.95
CA PRO A 355 9.16 -4.94 9.28
C PRO A 355 8.93 -6.23 10.08
N GLY A 356 8.35 -7.25 9.43
CA GLY A 356 8.08 -8.55 10.03
C GLY A 356 9.35 -9.25 10.50
N ARG A 357 10.35 -9.35 9.61
CA ARG A 357 11.65 -9.97 9.91
C ARG A 357 12.35 -9.27 11.07
N ASN A 358 12.40 -7.94 11.06
CA ASN A 358 13.15 -7.19 12.06
C ASN A 358 12.46 -7.24 13.44
N ALA A 359 11.12 -7.14 13.49
CA ALA A 359 10.37 -7.32 14.72
C ALA A 359 10.57 -8.72 15.32
N ALA A 360 10.55 -9.77 14.49
CA ALA A 360 10.80 -11.14 14.94
C ALA A 360 12.20 -11.31 15.55
N LEU A 361 13.24 -10.74 14.93
CA LEU A 361 14.61 -10.79 15.47
C LEU A 361 14.71 -10.07 16.82
N VAL A 362 14.05 -8.94 16.99
CA VAL A 362 14.00 -8.20 18.25
C VAL A 362 13.25 -8.99 19.32
N ALA A 363 12.10 -9.60 18.99
CA ALA A 363 11.37 -10.45 19.91
C ALA A 363 12.21 -11.64 20.37
N ILE A 364 12.91 -12.32 19.45
CA ILE A 364 13.82 -13.44 19.78
C ILE A 364 14.95 -12.97 20.72
N GLN A 365 15.52 -11.80 20.49
CA GLN A 365 16.56 -11.24 21.36
C GLN A 365 16.03 -11.01 22.77
N ASP A 366 14.84 -10.42 22.90
CA ASP A 366 14.23 -10.12 24.20
C ASP A 366 13.79 -11.38 24.95
N ILE A 367 13.32 -12.42 24.24
CA ILE A 367 13.02 -13.74 24.82
C ILE A 367 14.29 -14.35 25.38
N LYS A 368 15.39 -14.35 24.61
CA LYS A 368 16.68 -14.91 25.04
C LYS A 368 17.28 -14.17 26.24
N ALA A 369 17.01 -12.87 26.39
CA ALA A 369 17.49 -12.09 27.53
C ALA A 369 16.68 -12.29 28.82
N GLN A 370 15.53 -12.97 28.74
CA GLN A 370 14.67 -13.31 29.88
C GLN A 370 14.89 -14.74 30.41
N ILE A 371 15.62 -15.56 29.65
CA ILE A 371 16.15 -16.88 30.04
C ILE A 371 17.54 -16.66 30.63
#